data_AF-A0A662VQV4-F1
#
_entry.id   AF-A0A662VQV4-F1
#
_cell.length_a   1.000
_cell.length_b   1.000
_cell.length_c   1.000
_cell.angle_alpha   90.00
_cell.angle_beta   90.00
_cell.angle_gamma   90.00
#
_symmetry.space_group_name_H-M   'P 1'
#
loop_
_entity.id
_entity.type
_entity.pdbx_description
1 polymer ?
#
loop_
_entity_poly.entity_id
_entity_poly.type
_entity_poly.pdbx_seq_one_letter_code
_entity_poly.pdbx_strand_id
1 'polypeptide(L)'
;MKGKILLGVTVLIVIGLFVSGYFSPSTINSAIETTVGVKTVSLDELKQMADNGKIPYEVYRLALYEELKDPDVTFRIHDSKVEIGRIREDLLKLNPPIHAREWRVLEGRYVERINDTWLRVVIVDYDDLFADEYYSVRLMFPLR
;
A
#
# COMPACT_ATOMS: atom_id res chain seq x y z
N MET A 1 -19.17 21.72 14.30
CA MET A 1 -20.23 20.69 14.29
C MET A 1 -20.90 20.47 12.94
N LYS A 2 -21.00 21.46 12.03
CA LYS A 2 -21.63 21.31 10.70
C LYS A 2 -20.84 20.45 9.68
N GLY A 3 -19.51 20.38 9.79
CA GLY A 3 -18.66 19.62 8.84
C GLY A 3 -18.66 18.09 9.03
N LYS A 4 -18.88 17.59 10.25
CA LYS A 4 -18.88 16.14 10.55
C LYS A 4 -20.15 15.44 10.04
N ILE A 5 -21.27 16.15 10.03
CA ILE A 5 -22.57 15.63 9.55
C ILE A 5 -22.55 15.50 8.02
N LEU A 6 -21.92 16.46 7.33
CA LEU A 6 -21.81 16.42 5.87
C LEU A 6 -20.97 15.23 5.39
N LEU A 7 -19.86 14.93 6.08
CA LEU A 7 -19.01 13.79 5.76
C LEU A 7 -19.75 12.45 5.93
N GLY A 8 -20.51 12.31 7.02
CA GLY A 8 -21.30 11.09 7.30
C GLY A 8 -22.42 10.85 6.28
N VAL A 9 -23.05 11.92 5.79
CA VAL A 9 -24.10 11.85 4.76
C VAL A 9 -23.50 11.48 3.40
N THR A 10 -22.34 12.03 3.03
CA THR A 10 -21.66 11.68 1.77
C THR A 10 -21.23 10.21 1.75
N VAL A 11 -20.68 9.70 2.86
CA VAL A 11 -20.31 8.28 2.98
C VAL A 11 -21.54 7.36 2.86
N LEU A 12 -22.66 7.70 3.50
CA LEU A 12 -23.90 6.93 3.37
C LEU A 12 -24.46 6.92 1.95
N ILE A 13 -24.36 8.04 1.24
CA ILE A 13 -24.83 8.18 -0.15
C ILE A 13 -23.97 7.31 -1.09
N VAL A 14 -22.64 7.31 -0.92
CA VAL A 14 -21.71 6.47 -1.70
C VAL A 14 -21.97 4.97 -1.46
N ILE A 15 -22.22 4.58 -0.20
CA ILE A 15 -22.59 3.19 0.14
C ILE A 15 -23.97 2.83 -0.44
N GLY A 16 -24.94 3.74 -0.40
CA GLY A 16 -26.27 3.51 -1.00
C GLY A 16 -26.21 3.34 -2.52
N LEU A 17 -25.33 4.09 -3.19
CA LEU A 17 -25.12 4.02 -4.63
C LEU A 17 -24.27 2.80 -5.06
N PHE A 18 -23.52 2.20 -4.13
CA PHE A 18 -22.84 0.91 -4.30
C PHE A 18 -23.85 -0.24 -4.34
N VAL A 19 -24.84 -0.26 -3.45
CA VAL A 19 -25.88 -1.30 -3.39
C VAL A 19 -26.80 -1.26 -4.62
N SER A 20 -26.99 -0.10 -5.24
CA SER A 20 -27.83 0.06 -6.43
C SER A 20 -27.13 -0.25 -7.76
N GLY A 21 -25.84 -0.58 -7.77
CA GLY A 21 -25.07 -0.88 -8.98
C GLY A 21 -24.82 0.32 -9.90
N TYR A 22 -24.98 1.54 -9.40
CA TYR A 22 -24.96 2.77 -10.19
C TYR A 22 -23.54 3.30 -10.49
N PHE A 23 -22.52 2.82 -9.76
CA PHE A 23 -21.13 3.17 -9.98
C PHE A 23 -20.27 1.95 -10.27
N SER A 24 -19.34 2.08 -11.21
CA SER A 24 -18.26 1.13 -11.36
C SER A 24 -17.30 1.25 -10.16
N PRO A 25 -16.65 0.14 -9.74
CA PRO A 25 -15.68 0.16 -8.64
C PRO A 25 -14.57 1.23 -8.82
N SER A 26 -14.20 1.53 -10.06
CA SER A 26 -13.20 2.54 -10.42
C SER A 26 -13.58 3.98 -10.06
N THR A 27 -14.85 4.36 -10.19
CA THR A 27 -15.32 5.73 -9.91
C THR A 27 -15.41 5.98 -8.40
N ILE A 28 -15.72 4.95 -7.63
CA ILE A 28 -15.76 5.02 -6.16
C ILE A 28 -14.34 5.10 -5.59
N ASN A 29 -13.39 4.31 -6.12
CA ASN A 29 -12.00 4.42 -5.72
C ASN A 29 -11.52 5.86 -5.88
N SER A 30 -11.68 6.46 -7.06
CA SER A 30 -11.29 7.86 -7.30
C SER A 30 -11.95 8.87 -6.33
N ALA A 31 -13.23 8.69 -5.98
CA ALA A 31 -13.93 9.57 -5.04
C ALA A 31 -13.46 9.41 -3.57
N ILE A 32 -13.15 8.19 -3.15
CA ILE A 32 -12.56 7.90 -1.82
C ILE A 32 -11.13 8.43 -1.78
N GLU A 33 -10.36 8.26 -2.85
CA GLU A 33 -8.99 8.76 -2.99
C GLU A 33 -8.93 10.29 -2.81
N THR A 34 -9.92 11.00 -3.36
CA THR A 34 -10.03 12.47 -3.27
C THR A 34 -10.44 12.97 -1.88
N THR A 35 -11.14 12.13 -1.09
CA THR A 35 -11.72 12.55 0.20
C THR A 35 -10.87 12.14 1.41
N VAL A 36 -10.14 11.03 1.30
CA VAL A 36 -9.37 10.43 2.42
C VAL A 36 -7.85 10.60 2.21
N GLY A 37 -7.39 11.05 1.05
CA GLY A 37 -5.96 11.20 0.75
C GLY A 37 -5.25 9.86 0.52
N VAL A 38 -5.99 8.76 0.45
CA VAL A 38 -5.46 7.41 0.19
C VAL A 38 -5.57 7.15 -1.30
N LYS A 39 -4.47 7.03 -2.04
CA LYS A 39 -4.46 6.74 -3.49
C LYS A 39 -4.00 5.33 -3.79
N THR A 40 -4.73 4.54 -4.57
CA THR A 40 -4.22 3.27 -5.10
C THR A 40 -3.13 3.55 -6.12
N VAL A 41 -2.00 2.86 -6.01
CA VAL A 41 -0.83 3.10 -6.88
C VAL A 41 -0.29 1.79 -7.45
N SER A 42 0.16 1.87 -8.69
CA SER A 42 0.91 0.81 -9.36
C SER A 42 2.38 0.80 -8.92
N LEU A 43 3.08 -0.31 -9.21
CA LEU A 43 4.51 -0.43 -8.95
C LEU A 43 5.35 0.63 -9.71
N ASP A 44 4.94 0.95 -10.95
CA ASP A 44 5.59 1.98 -11.77
C ASP A 44 5.42 3.38 -11.15
N GLU A 45 4.26 3.68 -10.59
CA GLU A 45 4.05 4.93 -9.86
C GLU A 45 4.91 4.97 -8.59
N LEU A 46 5.00 3.88 -7.82
CA LEU A 46 5.90 3.80 -6.67
C LEU A 46 7.36 4.02 -7.07
N LYS A 47 7.80 3.47 -8.22
CA LYS A 47 9.14 3.72 -8.76
C LYS A 47 9.35 5.20 -9.06
N GLN A 48 8.40 5.84 -9.75
CA GLN A 48 8.49 7.27 -10.05
C GLN A 48 8.52 8.12 -8.77
N MET A 49 7.77 7.72 -7.74
CA MET A 49 7.79 8.40 -6.45
C MET A 49 9.15 8.28 -5.75
N ALA A 50 9.75 7.09 -5.79
CA ALA A 50 11.09 6.85 -5.29
C ALA A 50 12.16 7.65 -6.07
N ASP A 51 12.09 7.63 -7.41
CA ASP A 51 13.00 8.37 -8.28
C ASP A 51 12.92 9.90 -8.04
N ASN A 52 11.75 10.41 -7.65
CA ASN A 52 11.52 11.80 -7.29
C ASN A 52 11.78 12.11 -5.79
N GLY A 53 12.26 11.14 -5.01
CA GLY A 53 12.57 11.33 -3.59
C GLY A 53 11.35 11.51 -2.67
N LYS A 54 10.14 11.13 -3.11
CA LYS A 54 8.93 11.20 -2.27
C LYS A 54 8.85 10.07 -1.24
N ILE A 55 9.47 8.93 -1.56
CA ILE A 55 9.65 7.80 -0.66
C ILE A 55 11.08 7.27 -0.83
N PRO A 56 11.67 6.60 0.18
CA PRO A 56 12.96 5.95 0.00
C PRO A 56 12.91 4.87 -1.09
N TYR A 57 14.01 4.72 -1.83
CA TYR A 57 14.08 3.74 -2.92
C TYR A 57 13.93 2.29 -2.43
N GLU A 58 14.33 2.02 -1.19
CA GLU A 58 14.17 0.72 -0.53
C GLU A 58 12.70 0.34 -0.36
N VAL A 59 11.79 1.30 -0.19
CA VAL A 59 10.33 1.04 -0.10
C VAL A 59 9.81 0.51 -1.44
N TYR A 60 10.20 1.13 -2.55
CA TYR A 60 9.88 0.63 -3.90
C TYR A 60 10.46 -0.77 -4.13
N ARG A 61 11.72 -1.00 -3.74
CA ARG A 61 12.36 -2.33 -3.87
C ARG A 61 11.61 -3.37 -3.06
N LEU A 62 11.20 -3.05 -1.83
CA LEU A 62 10.39 -3.94 -1.01
C LEU A 62 9.03 -4.25 -1.69
N ALA A 63 8.35 -3.23 -2.24
CA ALA A 63 7.10 -3.42 -2.98
C ALA A 63 7.28 -4.40 -4.16
N LEU A 64 8.35 -4.22 -4.95
CA LEU A 64 8.70 -5.12 -6.05
C LEU A 64 8.88 -6.56 -5.56
N TYR A 65 9.60 -6.76 -4.46
CA TYR A 65 9.80 -8.09 -3.87
C TYR A 65 8.48 -8.70 -3.36
N GLU A 66 7.58 -7.90 -2.81
CA GLU A 66 6.28 -8.40 -2.35
C GLU A 66 5.36 -8.79 -3.51
N GLU A 67 5.34 -8.01 -4.60
CA GLU A 67 4.58 -8.34 -5.82
C GLU A 67 5.12 -9.58 -6.53
N LEU A 68 6.45 -9.77 -6.55
CA LEU A 68 7.06 -11.00 -7.07
C LEU A 68 6.72 -12.24 -6.24
N LYS A 69 6.49 -12.10 -4.93
CA LYS A 69 6.05 -13.21 -4.06
C LYS A 69 4.56 -13.51 -4.23
N ASP A 70 3.75 -12.47 -4.43
CA ASP A 70 2.30 -12.54 -4.49
C ASP A 70 1.78 -11.49 -5.48
N PRO A 71 1.52 -11.89 -6.75
CA PRO A 71 1.10 -10.95 -7.80
C PRO A 71 -0.26 -10.28 -7.56
N ASP A 72 -1.06 -10.79 -6.61
CA ASP A 72 -2.39 -10.26 -6.30
C ASP A 72 -2.35 -9.15 -5.23
N VAL A 73 -1.16 -8.79 -4.73
CA VAL A 73 -1.00 -7.64 -3.83
C VAL A 73 -1.44 -6.35 -4.51
N THR A 74 -1.85 -5.37 -3.71
CA THR A 74 -2.14 -4.03 -4.21
C THR A 74 -1.48 -3.02 -3.30
N PHE A 75 -1.02 -1.91 -3.87
CA PHE A 75 -0.41 -0.84 -3.11
C PHE A 75 -1.34 0.36 -3.08
N ARG A 76 -1.33 1.05 -1.96
CA ARG A 76 -1.92 2.37 -1.83
C ARG A 76 -0.98 3.26 -1.04
N ILE A 77 -1.12 4.56 -1.23
CA ILE A 77 -0.33 5.55 -0.52
C ILE A 77 -1.24 6.52 0.21
N HIS A 78 -0.87 6.86 1.44
CA HIS A 78 -1.46 7.91 2.23
C HIS A 78 -0.32 8.84 2.67
N ASP A 79 -0.27 10.06 2.15
CA ASP A 79 0.86 10.97 2.30
C ASP A 79 2.19 10.35 1.83
N SER A 80 3.14 10.09 2.74
CA SER A 80 4.43 9.40 2.48
C SER A 80 4.39 7.90 2.79
N LYS A 81 3.28 7.42 3.38
CA LYS A 81 3.11 6.06 3.88
C LYS A 81 2.60 5.15 2.78
N VAL A 82 3.37 4.11 2.46
CA VAL A 82 2.97 3.10 1.48
C VAL A 82 2.36 1.94 2.24
N GLU A 83 1.19 1.48 1.80
CA GLU A 83 0.51 0.33 2.38
C GLU A 83 0.36 -0.77 1.34
N ILE A 84 0.50 -2.02 1.79
CA ILE A 84 0.28 -3.23 1.01
C ILE A 84 -1.02 -3.90 1.44
N GLY A 85 -1.86 -4.21 0.47
CA GLY A 85 -3.16 -4.84 0.64
C GLY A 85 -3.15 -6.26 0.11
N ARG A 86 -3.33 -7.24 0.98
CA ARG A 86 -3.47 -8.66 0.58
C ARG A 86 -4.91 -9.13 0.65
N ILE A 87 -5.30 -10.01 -0.27
CA ILE A 87 -6.65 -10.57 -0.29
C ILE A 87 -6.88 -11.43 0.96
N ARG A 88 -8.00 -11.18 1.64
CA ARG A 88 -8.47 -11.98 2.76
C ARG A 88 -9.23 -13.21 2.26
N GLU A 89 -8.54 -14.36 2.19
CA GLU A 89 -9.14 -15.61 1.71
C GLU A 89 -10.36 -16.07 2.54
N ASP A 90 -10.40 -15.73 3.83
CA ASP A 90 -11.52 -16.01 4.73
C ASP A 90 -12.83 -15.33 4.28
N LEU A 91 -12.71 -14.18 3.61
CA LEU A 91 -13.86 -13.38 3.14
C LEU A 91 -14.24 -13.68 1.68
N LEU A 92 -13.39 -14.38 0.92
CA LEU A 92 -13.73 -14.89 -0.42
C LEU A 92 -14.88 -15.89 -0.41
N LYS A 93 -15.16 -16.51 0.74
CA LYS A 93 -16.22 -17.51 0.92
C LYS A 93 -17.62 -16.91 1.10
N LEU A 94 -17.74 -15.58 1.21
CA LEU A 94 -19.02 -14.88 1.35
C LEU A 94 -19.64 -14.59 -0.03
N ASN A 95 -20.97 -14.60 -0.12
CA ASN A 95 -21.70 -14.28 -1.35
C ASN A 95 -22.46 -12.95 -1.20
N PRO A 96 -22.22 -11.93 -2.06
CA PRO A 96 -21.23 -11.88 -3.14
C PRO A 96 -19.78 -11.81 -2.60
N PRO A 97 -18.78 -12.26 -3.39
CA PRO A 97 -17.38 -12.23 -2.98
C PRO A 97 -16.96 -10.78 -2.72
N ILE A 98 -16.64 -10.50 -1.46
CA ILE A 98 -16.08 -9.21 -1.06
C ILE A 98 -14.57 -9.36 -1.19
N HIS A 99 -13.97 -8.65 -2.16
CA HIS A 99 -12.51 -8.52 -2.24
C HIS A 99 -12.00 -7.59 -1.13
N ALA A 100 -12.19 -8.00 0.11
CA ALA A 100 -11.66 -7.33 1.27
C ALA A 100 -10.15 -7.54 1.29
N ARG A 101 -9.41 -6.43 1.38
CA ARG A 101 -7.96 -6.46 1.54
C ARG A 101 -7.62 -6.10 2.98
N GLU A 102 -6.69 -6.85 3.55
CA GLU A 102 -6.02 -6.42 4.77
C GLU A 102 -4.88 -5.49 4.38
N TRP A 103 -5.01 -4.23 4.77
CA TRP A 103 -4.01 -3.18 4.52
C TRP A 103 -3.07 -3.06 5.71
N ARG A 104 -1.78 -3.05 5.43
CA ARG A 104 -0.73 -2.83 6.42
C ARG A 104 0.33 -1.91 5.83
N VAL A 105 1.03 -1.17 6.67
CA VAL A 105 2.19 -0.39 6.23
C VAL A 105 3.20 -1.33 5.58
N LEU A 106 3.78 -0.89 4.46
CA LEU A 106 4.77 -1.67 3.73
C LEU A 106 6.10 -1.61 4.46
N GLU A 107 6.29 -2.59 5.33
CA GLU A 107 7.48 -2.78 6.17
C GLU A 107 7.97 -4.21 6.03
N GLY A 108 9.24 -4.43 6.39
CA GLY A 108 9.82 -5.75 6.44
C GLY A 108 11.25 -5.76 5.94
N ARG A 109 11.61 -6.82 5.22
CA ARG A 109 12.98 -7.04 4.76
C ARG A 109 13.02 -7.76 3.43
N TYR A 110 14.06 -7.44 2.67
CA TYR A 110 14.42 -8.19 1.47
C TYR A 110 15.93 -8.45 1.43
N VAL A 111 16.32 -9.43 0.63
CA VAL A 111 17.73 -9.83 0.48
C VAL A 111 18.12 -9.66 -0.98
N GLU A 112 19.21 -8.94 -1.19
CA GLU A 112 19.82 -8.72 -2.50
C GLU A 112 21.14 -9.47 -2.55
N ARG A 113 21.31 -10.35 -3.55
CA ARG A 113 22.63 -10.88 -3.88
C ARG A 113 23.37 -9.80 -4.65
N ILE A 114 24.48 -9.30 -4.09
CA ILE A 114 25.28 -8.24 -4.71
C ILE A 114 26.24 -8.84 -5.74
N ASN A 115 26.87 -9.96 -5.39
CA ASN A 115 27.75 -10.73 -6.27
C ASN A 115 27.88 -12.16 -5.72
N ASP A 116 28.84 -12.93 -6.23
CA ASP A 116 29.06 -14.31 -5.79
C ASP A 116 29.58 -14.46 -4.36
N THR A 117 30.04 -13.38 -3.73
CA THR A 117 30.67 -13.38 -2.40
C THR A 117 29.93 -12.58 -1.36
N TRP A 118 28.93 -11.77 -1.73
CA TRP A 118 28.23 -10.86 -0.81
C TRP A 118 26.71 -10.85 -1.03
N LEU A 119 26.00 -10.86 0.09
CA LEU A 119 24.58 -10.53 0.16
C LEU A 119 24.36 -9.25 0.97
N ARG A 120 23.29 -8.54 0.64
CA ARG A 120 22.79 -7.39 1.40
C ARG A 120 21.40 -7.73 1.92
N VAL A 121 21.20 -7.61 3.22
CA VAL A 121 19.87 -7.60 3.83
C VAL A 121 19.48 -6.14 4.02
N VAL A 122 18.32 -5.77 3.50
CA VAL A 122 17.73 -4.44 3.72
C VAL A 122 16.49 -4.62 4.57
N ILE A 123 16.43 -3.89 5.67
CA ILE A 123 15.26 -3.77 6.54
C ILE A 123 14.67 -2.40 6.29
N VAL A 124 13.36 -2.35 6.06
CA VAL A 124 12.58 -1.13 5.82
C VAL A 124 11.46 -1.11 6.84
N ASP A 125 11.34 0.01 7.54
CA ASP A 125 10.37 0.17 8.62
C ASP A 125 9.87 1.61 8.66
N TYR A 126 8.65 1.84 9.15
CA TYR A 126 8.05 3.16 9.22
C TYR A 126 8.02 3.64 10.67
N ASP A 127 8.59 4.81 10.93
CA ASP A 127 8.53 5.43 12.24
C ASP A 127 7.26 6.29 12.35
N ASP A 128 6.19 5.71 12.89
CA ASP A 128 4.94 6.41 13.17
C ASP A 128 4.96 7.18 14.50
N LEU A 129 6.02 7.07 15.30
CA LEU A 129 6.10 7.63 16.65
C LEU A 129 6.82 8.99 16.68
N PHE A 130 7.89 9.16 15.92
CA PHE A 130 8.76 10.32 16.03
C PHE A 130 8.91 11.14 14.76
N ALA A 131 8.85 10.50 13.59
CA ALA A 131 9.26 11.15 12.34
C ALA A 131 8.22 11.06 11.21
N ASP A 132 7.23 10.17 11.31
CA ASP A 132 6.22 9.89 10.28
C ASP A 132 6.85 9.60 8.90
N GLU A 133 7.99 8.90 8.94
CA GLU A 133 8.83 8.63 7.78
C GLU A 133 9.40 7.21 7.78
N TYR A 134 9.82 6.76 6.60
CA TYR A 134 10.53 5.50 6.45
C TYR A 134 12.00 5.64 6.79
N TYR A 135 12.55 4.64 7.48
CA TYR A 135 13.98 4.44 7.60
C TYR A 135 14.37 3.06 7.03
N SER A 136 15.65 2.92 6.68
CA SER A 136 16.18 1.63 6.24
C SER A 136 17.53 1.32 6.85
N VAL A 137 17.72 0.05 7.20
CA VAL A 137 18.99 -0.49 7.68
C VAL A 137 19.53 -1.47 6.65
N ARG A 138 20.79 -1.30 6.26
CA ARG A 138 21.47 -2.14 5.27
C ARG A 138 22.60 -2.90 5.94
N LEU A 139 22.54 -4.22 5.89
CA LEU A 139 23.53 -5.12 6.47
C LEU A 139 24.18 -5.94 5.35
N MET A 140 25.51 -5.96 5.30
CA MET A 140 26.26 -6.77 4.33
C MET A 140 26.77 -8.05 5.00
N PHE A 141 26.56 -9.20 4.36
CA PHE A 141 27.08 -10.47 4.83
C PHE A 141 27.86 -11.18 3.71
N PRO A 142 29.01 -11.80 4.03
CA PRO A 142 29.70 -12.65 3.06
C PRO A 142 28.91 -13.95 2.83
N LEU A 143 28.83 -14.40 1.58
CA LEU A 143 28.38 -15.74 1.22
C LEU A 143 29.53 -16.71 1.52
N ARG A 144 29.31 -17.63 2.45
CA ARG A 144 30.26 -18.70 2.79
C ARG A 144 30.10 -19.89 1.85
#